data_AF-A0A517X3L4-F1
#
_entry.id   AF-A0A517X3L4-F1
#
_cell.length_a   1.000
_cell.length_b   1.000
_cell.length_c   1.000
_cell.angle_alpha   90.00
_cell.angle_beta   90.00
_cell.angle_gamma   90.00
#
_symmetry.space_group_name_H-M   'P 1'
#
loop_
_entity.id
_entity.type
_entity.pdbx_description
1 polymer ?
#
loop_
_entity_poly.entity_id
_entity_poly.type
_entity_poly.pdbx_seq_one_letter_code
_entity_poly.pdbx_strand_id
1 'polypeptide(L)'
;MKIVFSMICLFVGLSTTTIANGASVQITQKGSKVNVSIDGKPFATYNTGRDLPKPFFSPVRAADGTIITRSLVDPEDHPHHKGIWVAVDEVNEVDFWAEKGKIRNSRVKIIKASGNPAVMRVVNQWQGSDGKPIVTENTVISIYANRLLTYNITFTAGAKSVVFEDTKEGLFGIRLPNGMREKEEGSVENNTGIKGTKDNWGKPTEWIDYYGPLNGKVYGVTLMDSPQNYKKSRYHVRNYGLFTISPFGDHAYTNKKQPTDPKHLKAGEKLNLKYGIYIHSGNTQQGQVAAAYQQFLKVTQKKAVTSKNGNKQSSSKNIVTAPYEEKENRIEPIPATAVDSSNDCNCCPQRRSRRLFRRWRSRR
;
A
#
# COMPACT_ATOMS: atom_id res chain seq x y z
N MET A 1 -9.54 -60.16 63.06
CA MET A 1 -9.17 -59.82 61.67
C MET A 1 -10.05 -58.67 61.20
N LYS A 2 -9.51 -57.45 61.04
CA LYS A 2 -10.19 -56.33 60.39
C LYS A 2 -9.47 -56.07 59.07
N ILE A 3 -10.14 -56.33 57.95
CA ILE A 3 -9.59 -56.14 56.61
C ILE A 3 -9.89 -54.69 56.19
N VAL A 4 -8.83 -53.90 56.01
CA VAL A 4 -8.89 -52.53 55.50
C VAL A 4 -8.74 -52.59 53.99
N PHE A 5 -9.80 -52.23 53.26
CA PHE A 5 -9.73 -52.06 51.80
C PHE A 5 -9.22 -50.65 51.48
N SER A 6 -7.99 -50.56 50.98
CA SER A 6 -7.39 -49.31 50.49
C SER A 6 -7.81 -49.11 49.04
N MET A 7 -8.66 -48.11 48.80
CA MET A 7 -9.16 -47.75 47.48
C MET A 7 -8.18 -46.76 46.84
N ILE A 8 -7.31 -47.28 45.96
CA ILE A 8 -6.38 -46.47 45.16
C ILE A 8 -7.19 -45.81 44.04
N CYS A 9 -7.53 -44.53 44.21
CA CYS A 9 -8.08 -43.69 43.15
C CYS A 9 -6.96 -43.32 42.16
N LEU A 10 -6.93 -44.02 41.02
CA LEU A 10 -6.05 -43.71 39.90
C LEU A 10 -6.54 -42.43 39.21
N PHE A 11 -5.95 -41.28 39.56
CA PHE A 11 -6.17 -40.01 38.87
C PHE A 11 -5.53 -40.08 37.47
N VAL A 12 -6.32 -40.41 36.46
CA VAL A 12 -5.92 -40.27 35.06
C VAL A 12 -6.00 -38.78 34.70
N GLY A 13 -4.87 -38.09 34.80
CA GLY A 13 -4.75 -36.72 34.32
C GLY A 13 -4.92 -36.66 32.81
N LEU A 14 -6.08 -36.21 32.33
CA LEU A 14 -6.26 -35.84 30.93
C LEU A 14 -5.43 -34.58 30.65
N SER A 15 -4.21 -34.78 30.15
CA SER A 15 -3.42 -33.70 29.56
C SER A 15 -4.10 -33.25 28.27
N THR A 16 -4.91 -32.20 28.34
CA THR A 16 -5.41 -31.49 27.16
C THR A 16 -4.22 -30.81 26.48
N THR A 17 -3.70 -31.43 25.43
CA THR A 17 -2.78 -30.78 24.51
C THR A 17 -3.54 -29.68 23.77
N THR A 18 -3.43 -28.45 24.24
CA THR A 18 -3.82 -27.28 23.46
C THR A 18 -2.95 -27.24 22.22
N ILE A 19 -3.48 -27.70 21.09
CA ILE A 19 -2.86 -27.50 19.79
C ILE A 19 -2.70 -25.98 19.63
N ALA A 20 -1.45 -25.50 19.65
CA ALA A 20 -1.13 -24.14 19.32
C ALA A 20 -1.64 -23.88 17.89
N ASN A 21 -2.80 -23.25 17.78
CA ASN A 21 -3.37 -22.90 16.50
C ASN A 21 -2.39 -21.90 15.88
N GLY A 22 -1.67 -22.31 14.83
CA GLY A 22 -0.64 -21.50 14.20
C GLY A 22 -1.18 -20.11 13.89
N ALA A 23 -0.31 -19.09 13.99
CA ALA A 23 -0.72 -17.69 13.87
C ALA A 23 -1.63 -17.48 12.65
N SER A 24 -2.84 -16.98 12.89
CA SER A 24 -3.93 -17.05 11.91
C SER A 24 -4.59 -15.70 11.73
N VAL A 25 -4.80 -15.35 10.46
CA VAL A 25 -5.58 -14.19 10.06
C VAL A 25 -7.04 -14.61 9.93
N GLN A 26 -7.96 -13.75 10.34
CA GLN A 26 -9.40 -13.93 10.09
C GLN A 26 -9.98 -12.67 9.45
N ILE A 27 -10.88 -12.86 8.49
CA ILE A 27 -11.59 -11.81 7.76
C ILE A 27 -13.08 -12.01 8.00
N THR A 28 -13.76 -10.98 8.51
CA THR A 28 -15.21 -10.97 8.71
C THR A 28 -15.81 -9.71 8.09
N GLN A 29 -16.97 -9.83 7.46
CA GLN A 29 -17.66 -8.69 6.87
C GLN A 29 -18.94 -8.36 7.65
N LYS A 30 -19.13 -7.08 7.98
CA LYS A 30 -20.35 -6.54 8.59
C LYS A 30 -20.74 -5.26 7.87
N GLY A 31 -21.81 -5.34 7.07
CA GLY A 31 -22.25 -4.22 6.23
C GLY A 31 -21.14 -3.75 5.28
N SER A 32 -20.84 -2.45 5.32
CA SER A 32 -19.79 -1.79 4.52
C SER A 32 -18.41 -1.79 5.17
N LYS A 33 -18.16 -2.71 6.12
CA LYS A 33 -16.88 -2.87 6.80
C LYS A 33 -16.42 -4.32 6.72
N VAL A 34 -15.14 -4.51 6.41
CA VAL A 34 -14.46 -5.81 6.49
C VAL A 34 -13.40 -5.72 7.59
N ASN A 35 -13.62 -6.45 8.68
CA ASN A 35 -12.70 -6.50 9.80
C ASN A 35 -11.68 -7.62 9.61
N VAL A 36 -10.43 -7.32 9.88
CA VAL A 36 -9.33 -8.27 9.86
C VAL A 36 -8.74 -8.38 11.26
N SER A 37 -8.64 -9.59 11.78
CA SER A 37 -7.89 -9.91 12.99
C SER A 37 -6.71 -10.80 12.67
N ILE A 38 -5.67 -10.71 13.51
CA ILE A 38 -4.51 -11.59 13.50
C ILE A 38 -4.32 -12.07 14.93
N ASP A 39 -4.28 -13.38 15.12
CA ASP A 39 -4.15 -14.03 16.44
C ASP A 39 -5.24 -13.55 17.43
N GLY A 40 -6.46 -13.41 16.92
CA GLY A 40 -7.61 -12.92 17.69
C GLY A 40 -7.59 -11.43 18.03
N LYS A 41 -6.52 -10.69 17.69
CA LYS A 41 -6.42 -9.25 17.94
C LYS A 41 -6.81 -8.44 16.70
N PRO A 42 -7.50 -7.29 16.84
CA PRO A 42 -7.82 -6.42 15.72
C PRO A 42 -6.56 -5.96 14.98
N PHE A 43 -6.55 -6.13 13.66
CA PHE A 43 -5.45 -5.69 12.80
C PHE A 43 -5.84 -4.49 11.93
N ALA A 44 -6.87 -4.64 11.10
CA ALA A 44 -7.29 -3.59 10.16
C ALA A 44 -8.79 -3.65 9.86
N THR A 45 -9.35 -2.53 9.37
CA THR A 45 -10.73 -2.48 8.87
C THR A 45 -10.76 -1.88 7.47
N TYR A 46 -11.25 -2.63 6.49
CA TYR A 46 -11.51 -2.10 5.14
C TYR A 46 -12.89 -1.45 5.11
N ASN A 47 -12.94 -0.16 4.80
CA ASN A 47 -14.15 0.64 4.78
C ASN A 47 -14.63 0.85 3.34
N THR A 48 -15.91 0.54 3.06
CA THR A 48 -16.53 0.61 1.73
C THR A 48 -17.86 1.36 1.70
N GLY A 49 -18.11 2.22 2.70
CA GLY A 49 -19.34 3.02 2.80
C GLY A 49 -19.63 3.82 1.54
N ARG A 50 -20.91 3.92 1.15
CA ARG A 50 -21.35 4.66 -0.06
C ARG A 50 -21.19 6.18 0.08
N ASP A 51 -21.12 6.65 1.31
CA ASP A 51 -20.82 8.03 1.71
C ASP A 51 -19.32 8.36 1.61
N LEU A 52 -18.44 7.35 1.62
CA LEU A 52 -17.00 7.55 1.50
C LEU A 52 -16.58 7.83 0.05
N PRO A 53 -15.65 8.75 -0.19
CA PRO A 53 -15.19 9.09 -1.54
C PRO A 53 -14.41 7.95 -2.20
N LYS A 54 -13.73 7.12 -1.40
CA LYS A 54 -13.00 5.93 -1.83
C LYS A 54 -12.91 4.87 -0.71
N PRO A 55 -12.67 3.60 -1.05
CA PRO A 55 -12.39 2.55 -0.07
C PRO A 55 -10.96 2.64 0.48
N PHE A 56 -10.77 2.25 1.74
CA PHE A 56 -9.45 2.24 2.40
C PHE A 56 -9.40 1.32 3.63
N PHE A 57 -8.20 0.89 4.03
CA PHE A 57 -8.00 0.29 5.36
C PHE A 57 -7.70 1.36 6.41
N SER A 58 -8.53 1.48 7.45
CA SER A 58 -8.22 2.26 8.66
C SER A 58 -9.18 1.90 9.80
N PRO A 59 -8.72 1.84 11.06
CA PRO A 59 -7.31 1.92 11.47
C PRO A 59 -6.51 0.68 11.03
N VAL A 60 -5.19 0.80 10.93
CA VAL A 60 -4.25 -0.34 10.81
C VAL A 60 -3.40 -0.38 12.07
N ARG A 61 -3.11 -1.59 12.59
CA ARG A 61 -2.47 -1.77 13.89
C ARG A 61 -1.21 -2.64 13.84
N ALA A 62 -0.25 -2.30 14.69
CA ALA A 62 0.90 -3.15 15.02
C ALA A 62 0.48 -4.34 15.90
N ALA A 63 1.44 -5.20 16.26
CA ALA A 63 1.17 -6.44 17.00
C ALA A 63 0.63 -6.24 18.42
N ASP A 64 0.99 -5.14 19.05
CA ASP A 64 0.49 -4.76 20.37
C ASP A 64 -0.80 -3.91 20.33
N GLY A 65 -1.36 -3.71 19.14
CA GLY A 65 -2.60 -2.95 18.94
C GLY A 65 -2.39 -1.45 18.69
N THR A 66 -1.15 -0.95 18.75
CA THR A 66 -0.82 0.45 18.42
C THR A 66 -1.28 0.80 17.00
N ILE A 67 -2.00 1.91 16.83
CA ILE A 67 -2.49 2.35 15.51
C ILE A 67 -1.34 3.00 14.73
N ILE A 68 -1.03 2.46 13.56
CA ILE A 68 0.08 2.89 12.68
C ILE A 68 -0.40 3.67 11.44
N THR A 69 -1.66 4.09 11.45
CA THR A 69 -2.22 5.03 10.45
C THR A 69 -2.62 6.32 11.15
N ARG A 70 -2.44 7.46 10.49
CA ARG A 70 -2.91 8.75 11.02
C ARG A 70 -4.40 8.71 11.38
N SER A 71 -4.76 9.40 12.46
CA SER A 71 -6.16 9.65 12.82
C SER A 71 -6.92 10.31 11.66
N LEU A 72 -8.19 9.94 11.52
CA LEU A 72 -9.12 10.59 10.59
C LEU A 72 -9.96 11.68 11.26
N VAL A 73 -9.89 11.80 12.58
CA VAL A 73 -10.52 12.88 13.35
C VAL A 73 -9.63 14.11 13.26
N ASP A 74 -10.21 15.25 12.86
CA ASP A 74 -9.58 16.56 12.75
C ASP A 74 -8.17 16.54 12.12
N PRO A 75 -8.03 16.06 10.87
CA PRO A 75 -6.73 15.99 10.23
C PRO A 75 -6.15 17.39 10.00
N GLU A 76 -4.91 17.61 10.44
CA GLU A 76 -4.17 18.88 10.28
C GLU A 76 -4.06 19.32 8.81
N ASP A 77 -3.87 18.35 7.92
CA ASP A 77 -3.59 18.54 6.50
C ASP A 77 -4.17 17.40 5.66
N HIS A 78 -4.29 17.58 4.35
CA HIS A 78 -4.59 16.50 3.38
C HIS A 78 -5.65 15.50 3.88
N PRO A 79 -6.92 15.92 4.12
CA PRO A 79 -7.96 15.06 4.67
C PRO A 79 -8.27 13.84 3.80
N HIS A 80 -7.88 13.88 2.52
CA HIS A 80 -8.02 12.78 1.55
C HIS A 80 -7.01 11.64 1.76
N HIS A 81 -5.90 11.84 2.49
CA HIS A 81 -4.96 10.76 2.81
C HIS A 81 -5.50 9.89 3.96
N LYS A 82 -6.19 8.80 3.61
CA LYS A 82 -6.94 7.95 4.55
C LYS A 82 -6.38 6.53 4.58
N GLY A 83 -5.69 6.18 5.66
CA GLY A 83 -5.31 4.79 5.92
C GLY A 83 -4.41 4.20 4.84
N ILE A 84 -4.69 2.97 4.37
CA ILE A 84 -4.12 2.38 3.15
C ILE A 84 -5.14 2.49 2.02
N TRP A 85 -4.76 3.04 0.86
CA TRP A 85 -5.67 3.26 -0.27
C TRP A 85 -5.02 2.95 -1.63
N VAL A 86 -5.88 2.88 -2.65
CA VAL A 86 -5.51 2.88 -4.07
C VAL A 86 -6.25 4.05 -4.72
N ALA A 87 -5.52 5.07 -5.16
CA ALA A 87 -6.01 6.22 -5.92
C ALA A 87 -4.81 6.94 -6.53
N VAL A 88 -4.95 7.38 -7.79
CA VAL A 88 -4.00 8.27 -8.45
C VAL A 88 -4.69 9.60 -8.72
N ASP A 89 -3.93 10.61 -9.11
CA ASP A 89 -4.40 11.91 -9.59
C ASP A 89 -5.45 11.78 -10.70
N GLU A 90 -5.10 12.08 -11.95
CA GLU A 90 -6.06 12.15 -13.04
C GLU A 90 -6.13 10.82 -13.82
N VAL A 91 -7.37 10.35 -14.01
CA VAL A 91 -7.70 9.31 -14.98
C VAL A 91 -8.81 9.85 -15.88
N ASN A 92 -8.49 10.08 -17.15
CA ASN A 92 -9.35 10.81 -18.10
C ASN A 92 -9.90 12.12 -17.48
N GLU A 93 -9.01 13.02 -17.04
CA GLU A 93 -9.34 14.35 -16.48
C GLU A 93 -10.07 14.36 -15.13
N VAL A 94 -10.32 13.18 -14.53
CA VAL A 94 -10.96 13.07 -13.21
C VAL A 94 -9.90 12.79 -12.15
N ASP A 95 -9.76 13.73 -11.21
CA ASP A 95 -8.83 13.64 -10.06
C ASP A 95 -9.40 12.76 -8.94
N PHE A 96 -8.85 11.55 -8.76
CA PHE A 96 -9.25 10.62 -7.69
C PHE A 96 -8.39 10.73 -6.43
N TRP A 97 -7.21 11.36 -6.51
CA TRP A 97 -6.28 11.54 -5.41
C TRP A 97 -6.83 12.52 -4.37
N ALA A 98 -7.25 13.70 -4.83
CA ALA A 98 -7.84 14.74 -4.01
C ALA A 98 -9.35 14.52 -3.74
N GLU A 99 -9.88 13.33 -4.07
CA GLU A 99 -11.28 12.93 -3.86
C GLU A 99 -12.30 13.81 -4.61
N LYS A 100 -11.90 14.42 -5.75
CA LYS A 100 -12.84 15.11 -6.65
C LYS A 100 -13.70 14.10 -7.43
N GLY A 101 -13.06 13.03 -7.88
CA GLY A 101 -13.69 11.81 -8.40
C GLY A 101 -14.09 10.85 -7.28
N LYS A 102 -15.01 9.93 -7.60
CA LYS A 102 -15.51 8.93 -6.65
C LYS A 102 -15.07 7.52 -7.06
N ILE A 103 -14.45 6.81 -6.13
CA ILE A 103 -14.17 5.38 -6.26
C ILE A 103 -15.23 4.62 -5.46
N ARG A 104 -16.12 3.91 -6.14
CA ARG A 104 -17.22 3.18 -5.49
C ARG A 104 -16.90 1.70 -5.40
N ASN A 105 -16.88 1.17 -4.17
CA ASN A 105 -16.88 -0.27 -4.01
C ASN A 105 -18.22 -0.84 -4.46
N SER A 106 -18.18 -1.77 -5.41
CA SER A 106 -19.35 -2.47 -5.93
C SER A 106 -19.45 -3.90 -5.38
N ARG A 107 -18.34 -4.48 -4.93
CA ARG A 107 -18.30 -5.84 -4.40
C ARG A 107 -17.14 -6.05 -3.44
N VAL A 108 -17.41 -6.84 -2.40
CA VAL A 108 -16.42 -7.54 -1.59
C VAL A 108 -16.75 -9.03 -1.66
N LYS A 109 -15.75 -9.87 -1.90
CA LYS A 109 -15.85 -11.33 -1.82
C LYS A 109 -14.74 -11.87 -0.94
N ILE A 110 -15.08 -12.48 0.19
CA ILE A 110 -14.12 -13.24 1.00
C ILE A 110 -13.84 -14.55 0.25
N ILE A 111 -12.58 -14.74 -0.18
CA ILE A 111 -12.13 -15.95 -0.90
C ILE A 111 -11.68 -17.01 0.09
N LYS A 112 -10.94 -16.60 1.12
CA LYS A 112 -10.46 -17.45 2.22
C LYS A 112 -10.59 -16.66 3.51
N ALA A 113 -11.58 -17.02 4.33
CA ALA A 113 -11.93 -16.26 5.54
C ALA A 113 -10.89 -16.36 6.65
N SER A 114 -10.13 -17.46 6.73
CA SER A 114 -9.09 -17.64 7.74
C SER A 114 -7.85 -18.37 7.20
N GLY A 115 -6.69 -18.07 7.78
CA GLY A 115 -5.43 -18.76 7.53
C GLY A 115 -4.23 -17.82 7.47
N ASN A 116 -3.14 -18.30 6.86
CA ASN A 116 -1.93 -17.50 6.61
C ASN A 116 -1.46 -17.78 5.16
N PRO A 117 -2.06 -17.12 4.14
CA PRO A 117 -2.90 -15.93 4.25
C PRO A 117 -4.40 -16.22 4.39
N ALA A 118 -5.15 -15.22 4.87
CA ALA A 118 -6.56 -15.01 4.55
C ALA A 118 -6.67 -14.09 3.31
N VAL A 119 -7.72 -14.25 2.51
CA VAL A 119 -7.81 -13.63 1.17
C VAL A 119 -9.20 -13.06 0.92
N MET A 120 -9.26 -11.83 0.43
CA MET A 120 -10.47 -11.19 -0.08
C MET A 120 -10.24 -10.60 -1.46
N ARG A 121 -11.32 -10.38 -2.21
CA ARG A 121 -11.33 -9.65 -3.46
C ARG A 121 -12.30 -8.50 -3.37
N VAL A 122 -11.86 -7.33 -3.83
CA VAL A 122 -12.68 -6.12 -3.90
C VAL A 122 -12.81 -5.68 -5.34
N VAL A 123 -13.97 -5.12 -5.68
CA VAL A 123 -14.22 -4.52 -6.99
C VAL A 123 -14.61 -3.06 -6.78
N ASN A 124 -13.76 -2.16 -7.26
CA ASN A 124 -13.91 -0.72 -7.11
C ASN A 124 -14.09 -0.09 -8.49
N GLN A 125 -15.08 0.78 -8.63
CA GLN A 125 -15.41 1.47 -9.87
C GLN A 125 -15.01 2.93 -9.75
N TRP A 126 -14.08 3.37 -10.58
CA TRP A 126 -13.60 4.74 -10.63
C TRP A 126 -14.53 5.50 -11.55
N GLN A 127 -15.41 6.33 -10.99
CA GLN A 127 -16.51 6.94 -11.72
C GLN A 127 -16.09 8.21 -12.44
N GLY A 128 -16.55 8.36 -13.68
CA GLY A 128 -16.51 9.64 -14.39
C GLY A 128 -17.57 10.62 -13.88
N SER A 129 -17.58 11.82 -14.46
CA SER A 129 -18.56 12.87 -14.17
C SER A 129 -20.01 12.45 -14.46
N ASP A 130 -20.22 11.48 -15.36
CA ASP A 130 -21.52 10.88 -15.70
C ASP A 130 -21.95 9.77 -14.72
N GLY A 131 -21.16 9.48 -13.69
CA GLY A 131 -21.40 8.43 -12.70
C GLY A 131 -21.10 7.01 -13.19
N LYS A 132 -20.66 6.84 -14.44
CA LYS A 132 -20.30 5.53 -15.00
C LYS A 132 -18.82 5.21 -14.74
N PRO A 133 -18.42 3.93 -14.63
CA PRO A 133 -17.02 3.57 -14.43
C PRO A 133 -16.17 3.93 -15.66
N ILE A 134 -15.14 4.77 -15.47
CA ILE A 134 -14.05 4.97 -16.43
C ILE A 134 -13.17 3.73 -16.45
N VAL A 135 -12.81 3.25 -15.25
CA VAL A 135 -12.02 2.04 -15.04
C VAL A 135 -12.60 1.23 -13.87
N THR A 136 -12.57 -0.09 -14.00
CA THR A 136 -12.92 -1.01 -12.90
C THR A 136 -11.64 -1.65 -12.37
N GLU A 137 -11.38 -1.43 -11.09
CA GLU A 137 -10.30 -2.03 -10.32
C GLU A 137 -10.80 -3.33 -9.66
N ASN A 138 -10.16 -4.45 -9.96
CA ASN A 138 -10.37 -5.74 -9.31
C ASN A 138 -9.11 -6.11 -8.54
N THR A 139 -9.18 -6.06 -7.21
CA THR A 139 -8.01 -6.24 -6.35
C THR A 139 -8.16 -7.48 -5.50
N VAL A 140 -7.23 -8.41 -5.61
CA VAL A 140 -7.08 -9.53 -4.68
C VAL A 140 -6.11 -9.10 -3.58
N ILE A 141 -6.60 -9.09 -2.34
CA ILE A 141 -5.85 -8.72 -1.15
C ILE A 141 -5.62 -9.98 -0.34
N SER A 142 -4.36 -10.37 -0.19
CA SER A 142 -3.94 -11.47 0.68
C SER A 142 -3.25 -10.91 1.91
N ILE A 143 -3.66 -11.35 3.09
CA ILE A 143 -3.18 -10.86 4.38
C ILE A 143 -2.56 -12.01 5.15
N TYR A 144 -1.32 -11.84 5.58
CA TYR A 144 -0.51 -12.84 6.26
C TYR A 144 -0.40 -12.54 7.75
N ALA A 145 -0.12 -13.58 8.55
CA ALA A 145 -0.04 -13.47 10.02
C ALA A 145 1.08 -12.54 10.49
N ASN A 146 2.13 -12.37 9.69
CA ASN A 146 3.19 -11.39 9.95
C ASN A 146 2.82 -9.95 9.58
N ARG A 147 1.56 -9.65 9.22
CA ARG A 147 1.09 -8.31 8.82
C ARG A 147 1.65 -7.82 7.48
N LEU A 148 2.09 -8.74 6.62
CA LEU A 148 2.21 -8.46 5.19
C LEU A 148 0.82 -8.45 4.56
N LEU A 149 0.51 -7.43 3.78
CA LEU A 149 -0.59 -7.42 2.82
C LEU A 149 -0.01 -7.37 1.41
N THR A 150 -0.55 -8.19 0.52
CA THR A 150 -0.21 -8.13 -0.91
C THR A 150 -1.45 -7.73 -1.69
N TYR A 151 -1.29 -6.74 -2.56
CA TYR A 151 -2.30 -6.23 -3.46
C TYR A 151 -1.98 -6.70 -4.88
N ASN A 152 -2.83 -7.53 -5.46
CA ASN A 152 -2.80 -7.86 -6.88
C ASN A 152 -3.97 -7.15 -7.56
N ILE A 153 -3.67 -6.03 -8.20
CA ILE A 153 -4.62 -5.06 -8.74
C ILE A 153 -4.72 -5.27 -10.25
N THR A 154 -5.94 -5.49 -10.74
CA THR A 154 -6.25 -5.47 -12.17
C THR A 154 -7.19 -4.31 -12.46
N PHE A 155 -6.69 -3.27 -13.13
CA PHE A 155 -7.51 -2.24 -13.74
C PHE A 155 -8.00 -2.74 -15.09
N THR A 156 -9.30 -2.61 -15.36
CA THR A 156 -9.91 -2.89 -16.68
C THR A 156 -10.58 -1.62 -17.18
N ALA A 157 -10.14 -1.12 -18.32
CA ALA A 157 -10.75 0.03 -18.97
C ALA A 157 -12.23 -0.24 -19.27
N GLY A 158 -13.08 0.77 -19.10
CA GLY A 158 -14.50 0.68 -19.37
C GLY A 158 -14.82 0.65 -20.87
N ALA A 159 -15.95 1.27 -21.23
CA ALA A 159 -16.42 1.32 -22.62
C ALA A 159 -15.58 2.23 -23.53
N LYS A 160 -14.80 3.14 -22.95
CA LYS A 160 -13.89 4.06 -23.65
C LYS A 160 -12.44 3.75 -23.25
N SER A 161 -11.50 4.31 -24.01
CA SER A 161 -10.08 4.29 -23.62
C SER A 161 -9.88 5.01 -22.28
N VAL A 162 -8.86 4.56 -21.55
CA VAL A 162 -8.46 5.12 -20.27
C VAL A 162 -7.01 5.58 -20.38
N VAL A 163 -6.72 6.73 -19.78
CA VAL A 163 -5.37 7.29 -19.66
C VAL A 163 -5.11 7.52 -18.19
N PHE A 164 -4.05 6.91 -17.66
CA PHE A 164 -3.46 7.28 -16.38
C PHE A 164 -2.34 8.28 -16.66
N GLU A 165 -2.46 9.50 -16.14
CA GLU A 165 -1.55 10.60 -16.47
C GLU A 165 -0.16 10.46 -15.81
N ASP A 166 0.81 11.20 -16.36
CA ASP A 166 2.15 11.32 -15.77
C ASP A 166 2.10 12.24 -14.53
N THR A 167 2.02 11.64 -13.35
CA THR A 167 1.86 12.34 -12.08
C THR A 167 2.66 11.70 -10.95
N LYS A 168 3.04 12.52 -9.96
CA LYS A 168 3.64 12.09 -8.70
C LYS A 168 2.60 11.74 -7.63
N GLU A 169 1.32 12.07 -7.83
CA GLU A 169 0.28 11.89 -6.82
C GLU A 169 -0.43 10.52 -7.01
N GLY A 170 -0.14 9.54 -6.15
CA GLY A 170 -0.66 8.18 -6.26
C GLY A 170 0.43 7.10 -6.20
N LEU A 171 0.12 5.81 -6.38
CA LEU A 171 -1.18 5.18 -6.62
C LEU A 171 -1.61 4.36 -5.39
N PHE A 172 -0.74 3.47 -4.93
CA PHE A 172 -0.96 2.65 -3.74
C PHE A 172 -0.22 3.28 -2.56
N GLY A 173 -0.92 3.53 -1.46
CA GLY A 173 -0.39 4.43 -0.44
C GLY A 173 -0.87 4.17 0.96
N ILE A 174 -0.11 4.70 1.93
CA ILE A 174 -0.46 4.79 3.34
C ILE A 174 -0.16 6.19 3.91
N ARG A 175 -0.95 6.62 4.90
CA ARG A 175 -0.73 7.85 5.67
C ARG A 175 -0.30 7.51 7.08
N LEU A 176 0.96 7.81 7.41
CA LEU A 176 1.57 7.51 8.71
C LEU A 176 1.11 8.49 9.81
N PRO A 177 1.06 8.03 11.07
CA PRO A 177 0.74 8.88 12.22
C PRO A 177 1.84 9.92 12.43
N ASN A 178 1.48 11.02 13.09
CA ASN A 178 2.33 12.20 13.20
C ASN A 178 3.70 11.88 13.83
N GLY A 179 3.73 11.09 14.90
CA GLY A 179 4.99 10.75 15.59
C GLY A 179 5.98 9.93 14.77
N MET A 180 5.53 9.23 13.72
CA MET A 180 6.40 8.43 12.85
C MET A 180 6.98 9.21 11.66
N ARG A 181 6.61 10.48 11.49
CA ARG A 181 7.05 11.29 10.35
C ARG A 181 8.53 11.64 10.50
N GLU A 182 9.30 11.60 9.41
CA GLU A 182 10.72 11.98 9.38
C GLU A 182 10.93 13.46 9.77
N LYS A 183 9.96 14.34 9.51
CA LYS A 183 10.03 15.73 10.00
C LYS A 183 10.01 15.83 11.54
N GLU A 184 9.62 14.76 12.22
CA GLU A 184 9.72 14.60 13.66
C GLU A 184 10.96 13.74 13.96
N GLU A 185 10.79 12.46 14.32
CA GLU A 185 11.86 11.53 14.66
C GLU A 185 11.82 10.25 13.79
N GLY A 186 11.01 10.25 12.73
CA GLY A 186 10.94 9.15 11.78
C GLY A 186 12.19 9.01 10.92
N SER A 187 12.27 7.90 10.20
CA SER A 187 13.38 7.56 9.31
C SER A 187 12.85 6.81 8.10
N VAL A 188 13.53 7.00 6.98
CA VAL A 188 13.24 6.34 5.70
C VAL A 188 14.50 5.67 5.21
N GLU A 189 14.38 4.44 4.69
CA GLU A 189 15.49 3.65 4.17
C GLU A 189 15.01 2.81 2.98
N ASN A 190 15.79 2.68 1.91
CA ASN A 190 15.47 1.78 0.80
C ASN A 190 16.26 0.48 0.84
N ASN A 191 16.01 -0.38 -0.15
CA ASN A 191 16.64 -1.69 -0.28
C ASN A 191 18.17 -1.69 -0.35
N THR A 192 18.81 -0.58 -0.72
CA THR A 192 20.27 -0.43 -0.79
C THR A 192 20.84 0.31 0.42
N GLY A 193 20.03 0.63 1.43
CA GLY A 193 20.44 1.35 2.64
C GLY A 193 20.53 2.87 2.48
N ILE A 194 20.04 3.44 1.38
CA ILE A 194 19.98 4.91 1.21
C ILE A 194 18.90 5.45 2.15
N LYS A 195 19.27 6.47 2.93
CA LYS A 195 18.41 7.02 3.97
C LYS A 195 17.78 8.35 3.59
N GLY A 196 16.65 8.60 4.21
CA GLY A 196 15.95 9.88 4.22
C GLY A 196 15.05 10.12 3.01
N THR A 197 14.01 10.93 3.17
CA THR A 197 13.02 11.13 2.08
C THR A 197 13.57 11.89 0.91
N LYS A 198 14.51 12.81 1.13
CA LYS A 198 15.16 13.58 0.07
C LYS A 198 15.79 12.69 -1.00
N ASP A 199 16.53 11.67 -0.58
CA ASP A 199 17.29 10.81 -1.48
C ASP A 199 16.45 9.64 -2.03
N ASN A 200 15.29 9.37 -1.42
CA ASN A 200 14.38 8.31 -1.80
C ASN A 200 13.15 8.79 -2.60
N TRP A 201 12.82 10.08 -2.58
CA TRP A 201 11.68 10.64 -3.31
C TRP A 201 11.85 10.44 -4.82
N GLY A 202 10.82 9.87 -5.45
CA GLY A 202 10.76 9.63 -6.89
C GLY A 202 11.74 8.59 -7.43
N LYS A 203 12.47 7.88 -6.56
CA LYS A 203 13.44 6.87 -6.99
C LYS A 203 12.78 5.53 -7.27
N PRO A 204 13.15 4.84 -8.36
CA PRO A 204 12.80 3.44 -8.56
C PRO A 204 13.66 2.56 -7.67
N THR A 205 13.02 1.80 -6.78
CA THR A 205 13.67 0.85 -5.87
C THR A 205 12.70 -0.30 -5.57
N GLU A 206 13.22 -1.45 -5.16
CA GLU A 206 12.43 -2.63 -4.86
C GLU A 206 11.48 -2.41 -3.68
N TRP A 207 11.94 -1.69 -2.66
CA TRP A 207 11.15 -1.34 -1.50
C TRP A 207 11.75 -0.12 -0.78
N ILE A 208 10.87 0.62 -0.10
CA ILE A 208 11.24 1.63 0.89
C ILE A 208 10.57 1.25 2.21
N ASP A 209 11.31 1.38 3.30
CA ASP A 209 10.81 1.29 4.65
C ASP A 209 10.71 2.69 5.29
N TYR A 210 9.63 2.93 6.01
CA TYR A 210 9.38 4.16 6.75
C TYR A 210 9.00 3.81 8.18
N TYR A 211 9.92 4.05 9.10
CA TYR A 211 9.78 3.72 10.52
C TYR A 211 9.99 4.93 11.41
N GLY A 212 9.46 4.88 12.62
CA GLY A 212 9.60 5.96 13.57
C GLY A 212 9.01 5.63 14.94
N PRO A 213 9.24 6.50 15.93
CA PRO A 213 8.73 6.28 17.27
C PRO A 213 7.21 6.52 17.34
N LEU A 214 6.55 5.72 18.18
CA LEU A 214 5.18 5.91 18.60
C LEU A 214 5.00 5.27 19.97
N ASN A 215 4.50 6.02 20.96
CA ASN A 215 4.27 5.52 22.31
C ASN A 215 5.49 4.81 22.94
N GLY A 216 6.69 5.35 22.75
CA GLY A 216 7.94 4.82 23.32
C GLY A 216 8.48 3.56 22.64
N LYS A 217 7.92 3.13 21.51
CA LYS A 217 8.42 2.02 20.69
C LYS A 217 8.62 2.46 19.25
N VAL A 218 9.41 1.73 18.48
CA VAL A 218 9.57 1.96 17.04
C VAL A 218 8.66 1.01 16.26
N TYR A 219 8.00 1.54 15.24
CA TYR A 219 7.23 0.78 14.26
C TYR A 219 7.62 1.20 12.87
N GLY A 220 7.41 0.31 11.90
CA GLY A 220 7.70 0.59 10.50
C GLY A 220 6.62 0.08 9.57
N VAL A 221 6.59 0.72 8.39
CA VAL A 221 5.79 0.33 7.26
C VAL A 221 6.66 0.33 6.02
N THR A 222 6.72 -0.82 5.34
CA THR A 222 7.44 -0.95 4.07
C THR A 222 6.45 -1.02 2.92
N LEU A 223 6.66 -0.24 1.86
CA LEU A 223 6.01 -0.44 0.56
C LEU A 223 6.97 -1.16 -0.40
N MET A 224 6.43 -2.13 -1.13
CA MET A 224 7.22 -3.04 -1.98
C MET A 224 6.68 -3.06 -3.42
N ASP A 225 7.57 -2.88 -4.38
CA ASP A 225 7.30 -3.02 -5.81
C ASP A 225 7.50 -4.48 -6.27
N SER A 226 6.69 -4.92 -7.23
CA SER A 226 6.88 -6.24 -7.84
C SER A 226 7.65 -6.10 -9.15
N PRO A 227 8.70 -6.90 -9.39
CA PRO A 227 9.41 -6.91 -10.68
C PRO A 227 8.55 -7.42 -11.85
N GLN A 228 7.36 -7.97 -11.57
CA GLN A 228 6.37 -8.38 -12.58
C GLN A 228 5.46 -7.22 -13.04
N ASN A 229 5.58 -6.03 -12.45
CA ASN A 229 4.88 -4.85 -12.96
C ASN A 229 5.47 -4.46 -14.32
N TYR A 230 4.67 -3.82 -15.17
CA TYR A 230 5.11 -3.47 -16.53
C TYR A 230 6.30 -2.49 -16.55
N LYS A 231 6.51 -1.79 -15.44
CA LYS A 231 7.54 -0.78 -15.21
C LYS A 231 7.87 -0.72 -13.72
N LYS A 232 9.12 -0.41 -13.38
CA LYS A 232 9.52 -0.14 -12.00
C LYS A 232 8.78 1.09 -11.48
N SER A 233 8.22 0.97 -10.29
CA SER A 233 7.48 2.04 -9.64
C SER A 233 8.43 3.02 -8.94
N ARG A 234 7.96 4.26 -8.80
CA ARG A 234 8.60 5.35 -8.04
C ARG A 234 7.79 5.62 -6.79
N TYR A 235 8.45 6.15 -5.77
CA TYR A 235 7.83 6.39 -4.47
C TYR A 235 7.62 7.88 -4.21
N HIS A 236 6.39 8.25 -3.88
CA HIS A 236 6.10 9.53 -3.25
C HIS A 236 6.23 9.37 -1.73
N VAL A 237 7.47 9.32 -1.25
CA VAL A 237 7.78 9.31 0.19
C VAL A 237 8.09 10.72 0.66
N ARG A 238 7.38 11.20 1.68
CA ARG A 238 7.52 12.58 2.18
C ARG A 238 7.80 12.61 3.67
N ASN A 239 8.62 13.58 4.08
CA ASN A 239 8.99 13.77 5.47
C ASN A 239 7.79 14.02 6.40
N TYR A 240 6.65 14.47 5.87
CA TYR A 240 5.42 14.69 6.62
C TYR A 240 4.51 13.46 6.70
N GLY A 241 4.95 12.27 6.28
CA GLY A 241 4.28 10.98 6.48
C GLY A 241 3.35 10.52 5.37
N LEU A 242 3.41 11.15 4.19
CA LEU A 242 2.79 10.61 2.98
C LEU A 242 3.75 9.55 2.44
N PHE A 243 3.24 8.36 2.16
CA PHE A 243 4.06 7.29 1.63
C PHE A 243 3.29 6.47 0.60
N THR A 244 3.63 6.64 -0.68
CA THR A 244 2.95 5.96 -1.78
C THR A 244 3.91 5.46 -2.83
N ILE A 245 3.43 4.56 -3.68
CA ILE A 245 4.15 3.94 -4.80
C ILE A 245 3.29 3.96 -6.07
N SER A 246 3.89 4.27 -7.21
CA SER A 246 3.22 4.37 -8.52
C SER A 246 4.15 4.00 -9.67
N PRO A 247 3.67 3.34 -10.74
CA PRO A 247 4.46 3.12 -11.95
C PRO A 247 4.41 4.32 -12.92
N PHE A 248 3.70 5.39 -12.55
CA PHE A 248 3.53 6.61 -13.35
C PHE A 248 4.48 7.72 -12.88
N GLY A 249 4.54 8.81 -13.65
CA GLY A 249 5.17 10.06 -13.18
C GLY A 249 6.64 10.23 -13.57
N ASP A 250 7.12 9.63 -14.65
CA ASP A 250 8.54 9.77 -15.02
C ASP A 250 8.92 11.24 -15.24
N HIS A 251 8.10 11.99 -15.96
CA HIS A 251 8.31 13.42 -16.15
C HIS A 251 8.12 14.19 -14.83
N ALA A 252 7.08 13.88 -14.06
CA ALA A 252 6.77 14.53 -12.78
C ALA A 252 7.87 14.34 -11.72
N TYR A 253 8.41 13.12 -11.56
CA TYR A 253 9.44 12.80 -10.56
C TYR A 253 10.85 13.23 -10.96
N THR A 254 11.09 13.52 -12.24
CA THR A 254 12.42 13.91 -12.74
C THR A 254 12.56 15.41 -12.96
N ASN A 255 11.63 16.22 -12.42
CA ASN A 255 11.56 17.65 -12.69
C ASN A 255 11.58 17.95 -14.20
N LYS A 256 10.75 17.22 -14.96
CA LYS A 256 10.57 17.36 -16.41
C LYS A 256 11.77 16.99 -17.29
N LYS A 257 12.79 16.33 -16.71
CA LYS A 257 13.97 15.88 -17.46
C LYS A 257 13.68 14.68 -18.36
N GLN A 258 12.75 13.82 -17.95
CA GLN A 258 12.22 12.74 -18.80
C GLN A 258 10.90 13.18 -19.45
N PRO A 259 10.59 12.70 -20.67
CA PRO A 259 9.32 13.00 -21.33
C PRO A 259 8.14 12.41 -20.57
N THR A 260 6.93 12.94 -20.80
CA THR A 260 5.70 12.39 -20.23
C THR A 260 5.47 10.97 -20.73
N ASP A 261 5.08 10.07 -19.82
CA ASP A 261 4.79 8.66 -20.14
C ASP A 261 3.41 8.24 -19.59
N PRO A 262 2.30 8.83 -20.08
CA PRO A 262 0.96 8.45 -19.66
C PRO A 262 0.63 7.01 -20.08
N LYS A 263 -0.03 6.26 -19.20
CA LYS A 263 -0.42 4.88 -19.50
C LYS A 263 -1.79 4.83 -20.14
N HIS A 264 -1.81 4.58 -21.45
CA HIS A 264 -3.02 4.35 -22.22
C HIS A 264 -3.49 2.89 -22.15
N LEU A 265 -4.80 2.72 -22.04
CA LEU A 265 -5.53 1.45 -22.16
C LEU A 265 -6.67 1.63 -23.16
N LYS A 266 -6.78 0.74 -24.14
CA LYS A 266 -7.96 0.65 -25.01
C LYS A 266 -9.17 0.16 -24.21
N ALA A 267 -10.38 0.35 -24.74
CA ALA A 267 -11.60 -0.17 -24.12
C ALA A 267 -11.46 -1.67 -23.81
N GLY A 268 -11.80 -2.07 -22.58
CA GLY A 268 -11.65 -3.45 -22.09
C GLY A 268 -10.22 -3.94 -21.83
N GLU A 269 -9.18 -3.17 -22.17
CA GLU A 269 -7.78 -3.52 -21.89
C GLU A 269 -7.50 -3.51 -20.39
N LYS A 270 -6.53 -4.33 -19.99
CA LYS A 270 -6.17 -4.53 -18.58
C LYS A 270 -4.76 -4.05 -18.27
N LEU A 271 -4.62 -3.38 -17.13
CA LEU A 271 -3.35 -3.11 -16.47
C LEU A 271 -3.28 -3.90 -15.17
N ASN A 272 -2.23 -4.70 -15.00
CA ASN A 272 -2.00 -5.46 -13.78
C ASN A 272 -0.83 -4.86 -13.01
N LEU A 273 -1.05 -4.59 -11.72
CA LEU A 273 -0.03 -4.10 -10.79
C LEU A 273 -0.04 -4.95 -9.52
N LYS A 274 1.13 -5.17 -8.95
CA LYS A 274 1.33 -5.94 -7.73
C LYS A 274 2.17 -5.12 -6.76
N TYR A 275 1.66 -4.96 -5.55
CA TYR A 275 2.33 -4.23 -4.48
C TYR A 275 2.26 -4.98 -3.16
N GLY A 276 3.26 -4.79 -2.33
CA GLY A 276 3.29 -5.24 -0.94
C GLY A 276 3.23 -4.05 0.01
N ILE A 277 2.57 -4.24 1.15
CA ILE A 277 2.73 -3.38 2.32
C ILE A 277 2.95 -4.24 3.56
N TYR A 278 4.01 -3.99 4.29
CA TYR A 278 4.40 -4.77 5.46
C TYR A 278 4.47 -3.87 6.69
N ILE A 279 3.82 -4.29 7.77
CA ILE A 279 3.76 -3.56 9.03
C ILE A 279 4.58 -4.32 10.07
N HIS A 280 5.54 -3.66 10.70
CA HIS A 280 6.42 -4.29 11.68
C HIS A 280 6.73 -3.41 12.89
N SER A 281 7.37 -4.02 13.88
CA SER A 281 8.01 -3.33 15.00
C SER A 281 9.51 -3.21 14.75
N GLY A 282 10.13 -2.22 15.36
CA GLY A 282 11.55 -1.91 15.17
C GLY A 282 11.85 -1.20 13.85
N ASN A 283 13.13 -0.96 13.62
CA ASN A 283 13.67 -0.42 12.36
C ASN A 283 13.72 -1.47 11.24
N THR A 284 14.24 -1.09 10.06
CA THR A 284 14.40 -1.94 8.87
C THR A 284 14.96 -3.34 9.18
N GLN A 285 16.04 -3.40 9.97
CA GLN A 285 16.73 -4.65 10.30
C GLN A 285 15.92 -5.48 11.31
N GLN A 286 15.48 -4.86 12.41
CA GLN A 286 14.69 -5.52 13.46
C GLN A 286 13.35 -6.03 12.93
N GLY A 287 12.73 -5.30 12.00
CA GLY A 287 11.50 -5.68 11.31
C GLY A 287 11.66 -6.79 10.29
N GLN A 288 12.90 -7.18 9.96
CA GLN A 288 13.23 -8.18 8.94
C GLN A 288 12.64 -7.84 7.56
N VAL A 289 12.71 -6.55 7.16
CA VAL A 289 12.09 -6.05 5.93
C VAL A 289 12.56 -6.82 4.69
N ALA A 290 13.86 -7.13 4.61
CA ALA A 290 14.40 -7.93 3.50
C ALA A 290 13.74 -9.32 3.41
N ALA A 291 13.49 -9.99 4.54
CA ALA A 291 12.82 -11.29 4.57
C ALA A 291 11.34 -11.17 4.17
N ALA A 292 10.66 -10.12 4.62
CA ALA A 292 9.28 -9.83 4.22
C ALA A 292 9.18 -9.56 2.71
N TYR A 293 10.16 -8.87 2.11
CA TYR A 293 10.23 -8.69 0.67
C TYR A 293 10.44 -10.02 -0.07
N GLN A 294 11.32 -10.91 0.41
CA GLN A 294 11.47 -12.25 -0.18
C GLN A 294 10.18 -13.07 -0.10
N GLN A 295 9.45 -12.99 1.03
CA GLN A 295 8.11 -13.58 1.12
C GLN A 295 7.17 -12.97 0.09
N PHE A 296 7.11 -11.65 -0.04
CA PHE A 296 6.29 -10.94 -1.02
C PHE A 296 6.57 -11.42 -2.45
N LEU A 297 7.84 -11.51 -2.85
CA LEU A 297 8.23 -12.05 -4.16
C LEU A 297 7.72 -13.47 -4.34
N LYS A 298 8.00 -14.37 -3.38
CA LYS A 298 7.59 -15.78 -3.45
C LYS A 298 6.08 -15.97 -3.59
N VAL A 299 5.28 -15.21 -2.84
CA VAL A 299 3.82 -15.39 -2.82
C VAL A 299 3.10 -14.68 -3.97
N THR A 300 3.78 -13.74 -4.65
CA THR A 300 3.20 -12.99 -5.79
C THR A 300 3.73 -13.41 -7.15
N GLN A 301 4.77 -14.25 -7.21
CA GLN A 301 5.24 -14.88 -8.44
C GLN A 301 4.08 -15.60 -9.16
N LYS A 302 3.98 -15.40 -10.48
CA LYS A 302 3.13 -16.25 -11.32
C LYS A 302 3.63 -17.69 -11.14
N LYS A 303 2.78 -18.59 -10.63
CA LYS A 303 3.08 -20.02 -10.72
C LYS A 303 3.27 -20.34 -12.19
N ALA A 304 4.43 -20.85 -12.56
CA ALA A 304 4.63 -21.42 -13.88
C ALA A 304 3.52 -22.46 -14.09
N VAL A 305 2.73 -22.30 -15.14
CA VAL A 305 1.76 -23.32 -15.54
C VAL A 305 2.60 -24.48 -16.06
N THR A 306 2.88 -25.46 -15.20
CA THR A 306 3.34 -26.77 -15.65
C THR A 306 2.17 -27.43 -16.35
N SER A 307 2.04 -27.20 -17.66
CA SER A 307 1.18 -28.05 -18.47
C SER A 307 1.78 -29.46 -18.45
N LYS A 308 1.12 -30.39 -17.78
CA LYS A 308 1.32 -31.81 -18.04
C LYS A 308 0.74 -32.11 -19.43
N ASN A 309 1.51 -31.81 -20.48
CA ASN A 309 1.27 -32.38 -21.80
C ASN A 309 2.25 -33.53 -21.98
N GLY A 310 1.67 -34.72 -22.20
CA GLY A 310 2.39 -35.97 -22.40
C GLY A 310 3.36 -35.91 -23.58
N ASN A 311 4.36 -36.78 -23.48
CA ASN A 311 5.41 -37.05 -24.45
C ASN A 311 4.97 -36.88 -25.92
N LYS A 312 5.55 -35.90 -26.59
CA LYS A 312 6.05 -36.09 -27.96
C LYS A 312 7.42 -35.42 -28.06
N GLN A 313 8.42 -36.28 -28.20
CA GLN A 313 9.82 -35.97 -28.40
C GLN A 313 9.99 -35.29 -29.77
N SER A 314 10.50 -34.07 -29.77
CA SER A 314 11.05 -33.43 -30.97
C SER A 314 12.27 -32.61 -30.56
N SER A 315 13.39 -32.97 -31.14
CA SER A 315 14.70 -32.37 -30.94
C SER A 315 14.82 -31.03 -31.66
N SER A 316 15.23 -29.97 -30.96
CA SER A 316 16.01 -28.89 -31.60
C SER A 316 16.70 -27.98 -30.59
N LYS A 317 18.04 -28.03 -30.66
CA LYS A 317 19.05 -26.95 -30.59
C LYS A 317 19.06 -26.00 -29.38
N ASN A 318 20.17 -26.09 -28.64
CA ASN A 318 20.64 -25.16 -27.62
C ASN A 318 20.63 -23.71 -28.12
N ILE A 319 19.93 -22.83 -27.40
CA ILE A 319 20.15 -21.39 -27.43
C ILE A 319 20.72 -21.02 -26.06
N VAL A 320 21.99 -20.64 -26.07
CA VAL A 320 22.71 -20.09 -24.92
C VAL A 320 22.11 -18.73 -24.60
N THR A 321 21.57 -18.57 -23.39
CA THR A 321 21.16 -17.27 -22.85
C THR A 321 22.40 -16.45 -22.51
N ALA A 322 22.58 -15.31 -23.19
CA ALA A 322 23.61 -14.34 -22.86
C ALA A 322 23.27 -13.60 -21.54
N PRO A 323 24.26 -13.30 -20.69
CA PRO A 323 24.06 -12.49 -19.49
C PRO A 323 23.75 -11.03 -19.86
N TYR A 324 22.87 -10.41 -19.08
CA TYR A 324 22.51 -9.00 -19.19
C TYR A 324 23.64 -8.14 -18.62
N GLU A 325 24.36 -7.40 -19.46
CA GLU A 325 25.31 -6.36 -19.04
C GLU A 325 24.56 -5.05 -18.74
N GLU A 326 24.66 -4.60 -17.49
CA GLU A 326 24.21 -3.29 -17.06
C GLU A 326 25.21 -2.22 -17.52
N LYS A 327 24.83 -1.35 -18.46
CA LYS A 327 25.64 -0.19 -18.82
C LYS A 327 25.53 0.86 -17.72
N GLU A 328 26.57 0.91 -16.90
CA GLU A 328 26.76 1.91 -15.85
C GLU A 328 27.09 3.27 -16.47
N ASN A 329 26.07 4.09 -16.76
CA ASN A 329 26.28 5.51 -17.06
C ASN A 329 26.40 6.27 -15.73
N ARG A 330 27.64 6.59 -15.38
CA ARG A 330 28.02 7.42 -14.23
C ARG A 330 27.39 8.81 -14.37
N ILE A 331 26.31 9.07 -13.61
CA ILE A 331 25.69 10.41 -13.51
C ILE A 331 26.54 11.24 -12.55
N GLU A 332 27.06 12.38 -13.04
CA GLU A 332 27.79 13.32 -12.19
C GLU A 332 26.91 13.93 -11.09
N PRO A 333 27.47 14.20 -9.89
CA PRO A 333 26.72 14.76 -8.78
C PRO A 333 26.18 16.17 -9.10
N ILE A 334 24.91 16.38 -8.79
CA ILE A 334 24.20 17.65 -8.98
C ILE A 334 24.78 18.69 -7.99
N PRO A 335 25.20 19.89 -8.44
CA PRO A 335 25.66 20.94 -7.55
C PRO A 335 24.53 21.44 -6.64
N ALA A 336 24.87 21.66 -5.37
CA ALA A 336 23.94 22.09 -4.34
C ALA A 336 23.48 23.55 -4.56
N THR A 337 22.34 23.75 -5.22
CA THR A 337 21.58 25.01 -5.12
C THR A 337 20.08 24.79 -5.27
N ALA A 338 19.32 25.58 -4.51
CA ALA A 338 17.87 25.66 -4.41
C ALA A 338 17.16 24.48 -3.71
N VAL A 339 17.09 24.62 -2.39
CA VAL A 339 16.07 24.01 -1.53
C VAL A 339 14.70 24.42 -2.06
N ASP A 340 13.97 23.48 -2.66
CA ASP A 340 12.54 23.67 -2.89
C ASP A 340 11.80 23.35 -1.59
N SER A 341 11.49 24.40 -0.84
CA SER A 341 10.63 24.37 0.35
C SER A 341 9.14 24.28 0.00
N SER A 342 8.79 23.85 -1.22
CA SER A 342 7.41 23.74 -1.64
C SER A 342 6.67 22.64 -0.88
N ASN A 343 5.74 23.10 -0.04
CA ASN A 343 4.57 22.36 0.45
C ASN A 343 3.53 22.13 -0.67
N ASP A 344 3.95 22.11 -1.94
CA ASP A 344 3.08 22.17 -3.11
C ASP A 344 2.56 20.77 -3.49
N CYS A 345 1.73 20.22 -2.61
CA CYS A 345 0.57 19.49 -3.09
C CYS A 345 -0.48 20.56 -3.46
N ASN A 346 -0.78 20.72 -4.75
CA ASN A 346 -1.77 21.69 -5.27
C ASN A 346 -3.23 21.43 -4.82
N CYS A 347 -3.43 20.66 -3.75
CA CYS A 347 -4.72 20.17 -3.28
C CYS A 347 -5.26 20.95 -2.06
N CYS A 348 -4.54 21.93 -1.53
CA CYS A 348 -4.98 22.69 -0.35
C CYS A 348 -5.68 24.00 -0.76
N PRO A 349 -6.94 24.25 -0.36
CA PRO A 349 -7.56 25.53 -0.63
C PRO A 349 -6.83 26.62 0.17
N GLN A 350 -6.20 27.57 -0.52
CA GLN A 350 -5.57 28.73 0.09
C GLN A 350 -6.60 29.44 1.00
N ARG A 351 -6.33 29.49 2.31
CA ARG A 351 -7.09 30.34 3.23
C ARG A 351 -6.92 31.80 2.79
N ARG A 352 -7.91 32.35 2.09
CA ARG A 352 -7.99 33.79 1.84
C ARG A 352 -8.03 34.51 3.18
N SER A 353 -7.02 35.33 3.46
CA SER A 353 -7.03 36.23 4.61
C SER A 353 -8.22 37.19 4.49
N ARG A 354 -9.03 37.28 5.54
CA ARG A 354 -10.11 38.26 5.63
C ARG A 354 -9.46 39.65 5.72
N ARG A 355 -9.52 40.43 4.63
CA ARG A 355 -9.23 41.87 4.67
C ARG A 355 -10.26 42.53 5.58
N LEU A 356 -9.80 43.07 6.71
CA LEU A 356 -10.56 43.98 7.56
C LEU A 356 -10.83 45.26 6.76
N PHE A 357 -12.10 45.50 6.42
CA PHE A 357 -12.56 46.79 5.92
C PHE A 357 -12.51 47.81 7.06
N ARG A 358 -11.55 48.75 7.00
CA ARG A 358 -11.50 49.90 7.90
C ARG A 358 -12.38 51.01 7.33
N ARG A 359 -13.55 51.18 7.94
CA ARG A 359 -14.54 52.22 7.63
C ARG A 359 -13.98 53.60 8.01
N TRP A 360 -13.68 54.45 7.03
CA TRP A 360 -13.35 55.86 7.28
C TRP A 360 -14.65 56.65 7.46
N ARG A 361 -14.79 57.31 8.61
CA ARG A 361 -15.82 58.32 8.89
C ARG A 361 -15.20 59.70 8.62
N SER A 362 -15.93 60.51 7.87
CA SER A 362 -15.69 61.93 7.59
C SER A 362 -15.71 62.82 8.83
N ARG A 363 -14.85 63.85 8.84
CA ARG A 363 -14.89 65.17 9.52
C ARG A 363 -13.52 65.80 9.22
N ARG A 364 -13.33 67.02 8.73
CA ARG A 364 -14.14 68.21 8.47
C ARG A 364 -13.58 68.86 7.20
#